data_AF-A0A7W1CJ02-F1
#
_entry.id   AF-A0A7W1CJ02-F1
#
_cell.length_a   1.000
_cell.length_b   1.000
_cell.length_c   1.000
_cell.angle_alpha   90.00
_cell.angle_beta   90.00
_cell.angle_gamma   90.00
#
_symmetry.space_group_name_H-M   'P 1'
#
loop_
_entity.id
_entity.type
_entity.pdbx_description
1 polymer ?
#
loop_
_entity_poly.entity_id
_entity_poly.type
_entity_poly.pdbx_seq_one_letter_code
_entity_poly.pdbx_strand_id
1 'polypeptide(L)'
;MAIGAINQHDLRNRVVLWKSQFFGSFWANYDLAKPGTFRLVPQVERLPALQRDYQSMRDMYLTKPVSFDDVLTILSDLEHYINQARA
;
A
#
# COMPACT_ATOMS: atom_id res chain seq x y z
N MET A 1 14.21 -6.96 6.00
CA MET A 1 14.55 -6.07 4.85
C MET A 1 13.36 -5.26 4.30
N ALA A 2 12.17 -5.26 4.90
CA ALA A 2 11.10 -4.27 4.61
C ALA A 2 10.76 -3.37 5.82
N ILE A 3 10.83 -3.92 7.04
CA ILE A 3 10.51 -3.22 8.29
C ILE A 3 11.41 -1.99 8.51
N GLY A 4 12.67 -2.07 8.13
CA GLY A 4 13.61 -0.95 8.28
C GLY A 4 13.24 0.30 7.45
N ALA A 5 12.48 0.15 6.36
CA ALA A 5 12.02 1.28 5.57
C ALA A 5 10.85 2.03 6.23
N ILE A 6 9.98 1.29 6.93
CA ILE A 6 8.77 1.86 7.56
C ILE A 6 9.14 2.88 8.66
N ASN A 7 10.26 2.65 9.35
CA ASN A 7 10.74 3.52 10.42
C ASN A 7 11.58 4.72 9.92
N GLN A 8 11.79 4.88 8.61
CA GLN A 8 12.58 6.00 8.05
C GLN A 8 11.67 7.19 7.72
N HIS A 9 11.11 7.81 8.76
CA HIS A 9 10.18 8.93 8.62
C HIS A 9 10.82 10.14 7.91
N ASP A 10 12.09 10.42 8.17
CA ASP A 10 12.83 11.49 7.48
C ASP A 10 12.95 11.24 5.98
N LEU A 11 13.20 9.99 5.58
CA LEU A 11 13.28 9.63 4.17
C LEU A 11 11.92 9.82 3.48
N ARG A 12 10.83 9.36 4.12
CA ARG A 12 9.46 9.59 3.63
C ARG A 12 9.20 11.08 3.42
N ASN A 13 9.48 11.91 4.42
CA ASN A 13 9.23 13.36 4.35
C ASN A 13 10.03 14.02 3.21
N ARG A 14 11.30 13.62 3.01
CA ARG A 14 12.13 14.09 1.89
C ARG A 14 11.55 13.69 0.53
N VAL A 15 11.07 12.45 0.39
CA VAL A 15 10.45 11.96 -0.84
C VAL A 15 9.15 12.70 -1.12
N VAL A 16 8.32 12.94 -0.11
CA VAL A 16 7.07 13.69 -0.22
C VAL A 16 7.33 15.12 -0.68
N LEU A 17 8.29 15.81 -0.05
CA LEU A 17 8.67 17.19 -0.41
C LEU A 17 9.18 17.27 -1.85
N TRP A 18 10.06 16.36 -2.25
CA TRP A 18 10.60 16.35 -3.59
C TRP A 18 9.50 16.05 -4.62
N LYS A 19 8.69 15.00 -4.39
CA LYS A 19 7.63 14.63 -5.34
C LYS A 19 6.53 15.69 -5.45
N SER A 20 6.19 16.40 -4.38
CA SER A 20 5.18 17.46 -4.45
C SER A 20 5.62 18.65 -5.31
N GLN A 21 6.93 18.91 -5.39
CA GLN A 21 7.49 19.99 -6.21
C GLN A 21 7.62 19.61 -7.70
N PHE A 22 8.00 18.37 -8.00
CA PHE A 22 8.30 17.95 -9.38
C PHE A 22 7.19 17.13 -10.06
N PHE A 23 6.33 16.48 -9.29
CA PHE A 23 5.25 15.60 -9.76
C PHE A 23 3.90 16.03 -9.18
N GLY A 24 3.71 17.35 -9.02
CA GLY A 24 2.49 17.94 -8.48
C GLY A 24 1.26 17.53 -9.28
N SER A 25 0.56 16.51 -8.80
CA SER A 25 -0.68 16.05 -9.38
C SER A 25 -1.66 15.80 -8.25
N PHE A 26 -2.87 16.36 -8.36
CA PHE A 26 -3.87 16.33 -7.30
C PHE A 26 -4.21 14.91 -6.83
N TRP A 27 -4.24 13.94 -7.75
CA TRP A 27 -4.49 12.53 -7.46
C TRP A 27 -3.43 11.84 -6.57
N ALA A 28 -2.23 12.43 -6.42
CA ALA A 28 -1.12 11.79 -5.72
C ALA A 28 -1.23 11.95 -4.20
N ASN A 29 -2.04 12.89 -3.71
CA ASN A 29 -2.37 13.12 -2.30
C ASN A 29 -1.13 13.08 -1.38
N TYR A 30 -0.06 13.79 -1.76
CA TYR A 30 1.20 13.80 -1.01
C TYR A 30 1.05 14.28 0.43
N ASP A 31 0.04 15.09 0.72
CA ASP A 31 -0.38 15.54 2.05
C ASP A 31 -0.92 14.40 2.95
N LEU A 32 -1.41 13.31 2.35
CA LEU A 32 -1.85 12.09 3.03
C LEU A 32 -0.76 11.02 3.11
N ALA A 33 0.48 11.30 2.68
CA ALA A 33 1.60 10.37 2.78
C ALA A 33 2.26 10.40 4.18
N LYS A 34 1.45 10.21 5.23
CA LYS A 34 1.86 10.23 6.64
C LYS A 34 1.21 9.09 7.44
N PRO A 35 1.83 8.63 8.54
CA PRO A 35 1.23 7.62 9.41
C PRO A 35 -0.15 8.07 9.90
N GLY A 36 -1.11 7.16 9.88
CA GLY A 36 -2.50 7.40 10.23
C GLY A 36 -3.40 7.68 9.02
N THR A 37 -2.84 7.91 7.82
CA THR A 37 -3.62 8.21 6.61
C THR A 37 -3.38 7.25 5.45
N PHE A 38 -2.44 6.30 5.57
CA PHE A 38 -2.23 5.31 4.52
C PHE A 38 -3.41 4.35 4.41
N ARG A 39 -3.79 4.04 3.17
CA ARG A 39 -4.81 3.04 2.82
C ARG A 39 -4.21 2.08 1.80
N LEU A 40 -3.86 0.88 2.25
CA LEU A 40 -3.36 -0.21 1.44
C LEU A 40 -4.47 -1.20 1.08
N VAL A 41 -5.43 -1.41 1.98
CA VAL A 41 -6.56 -2.30 1.72
C VAL A 41 -7.53 -1.59 0.76
N PRO A 42 -7.94 -2.23 -0.35
CA PRO A 42 -8.92 -1.65 -1.26
C PRO A 42 -10.27 -1.43 -0.59
N GLN A 43 -11.05 -0.50 -1.13
CA GLN A 43 -12.45 -0.30 -0.71
C GLN A 43 -13.26 -1.59 -0.94
N VAL A 44 -14.19 -1.88 -0.02
CA VAL A 44 -14.95 -3.15 0.02
C VAL A 44 -15.68 -3.41 -1.30
N GLU A 45 -16.20 -2.36 -1.92
CA GLU A 45 -16.94 -2.41 -3.18
C GLU A 45 -16.08 -2.90 -4.35
N ARG A 46 -14.75 -2.73 -4.27
CA ARG A 46 -13.79 -3.16 -5.30
C ARG A 46 -13.32 -4.59 -5.11
N LEU A 47 -13.47 -5.17 -3.93
CA LEU A 47 -12.95 -6.50 -3.62
C LEU A 47 -13.48 -7.61 -4.55
N PRO A 48 -14.79 -7.66 -4.90
CA PRO A 48 -15.29 -8.71 -5.79
C PRO A 48 -14.66 -8.68 -7.19
N ALA A 49 -14.47 -7.48 -7.74
CA ALA A 49 -13.84 -7.30 -9.05
C ALA A 49 -12.36 -7.70 -9.00
N LEU A 50 -11.63 -7.24 -7.98
CA LEU A 50 -10.22 -7.58 -7.79
C LEU A 50 -10.01 -9.08 -7.56
N GLN A 51 -10.89 -9.74 -6.82
CA GLN A 51 -10.82 -11.19 -6.58
C GLN A 51 -11.02 -11.97 -7.88
N ARG A 52 -11.95 -11.54 -8.73
CA ARG A 52 -12.18 -12.14 -10.05
C ARG A 52 -10.96 -11.99 -10.95
N ASP A 53 -10.39 -10.79 -11.01
CA ASP A 53 -9.21 -10.51 -11.82
C ASP A 53 -7.99 -11.32 -11.31
N TYR A 54 -7.80 -11.38 -9.99
CA TYR A 54 -6.76 -12.19 -9.35
C TYR A 54 -6.87 -13.68 -9.72
N GLN A 55 -8.09 -14.23 -9.70
CA GLN A 55 -8.34 -15.61 -10.10
C GLN A 55 -8.11 -15.84 -11.59
N SER A 56 -8.42 -14.85 -12.43
CA SER A 56 -8.23 -14.95 -13.88
C SER A 56 -6.75 -14.93 -14.26
N MET A 57 -5.92 -14.26 -13.47
CA MET A 57 -4.46 -14.23 -13.64
C MET A 57 -3.75 -15.47 -13.11
N ARG A 58 -4.47 -16.43 -12.49
CA ARG A 58 -3.81 -17.53 -11.77
C ARG A 58 -2.90 -18.38 -12.66
N ASP A 59 -3.26 -18.52 -13.94
CA ASP A 59 -2.50 -19.28 -14.93
C ASP A 59 -1.21 -18.58 -15.39
N MET A 60 -1.04 -17.29 -15.08
CA MET A 60 0.19 -16.54 -15.36
C MET A 60 1.29 -16.78 -14.31
N TYR A 61 0.96 -17.36 -13.16
CA TYR A 61 1.93 -17.62 -12.10
C TYR A 61 2.71 -18.91 -12.35
N LEU A 62 4.04 -18.83 -12.29
CA LEU A 62 4.94 -20.00 -12.42
C LEU A 62 4.83 -20.98 -11.23
N THR A 63 4.35 -20.49 -10.09
CA THR A 63 4.14 -21.26 -8.86
C THR A 63 2.78 -20.90 -8.27
N LYS A 64 2.29 -21.70 -7.32
CA LYS A 64 1.02 -21.41 -6.65
C LYS A 64 1.14 -20.05 -5.93
N PRO A 65 0.35 -19.03 -6.31
CA PRO A 65 0.38 -17.76 -5.61
C PRO A 65 -0.29 -17.89 -4.24
N VAL A 66 -0.01 -16.93 -3.35
CA VAL A 66 -0.74 -16.76 -2.08
C VAL A 66 -2.24 -16.59 -2.34
N SER A 67 -3.10 -16.91 -1.36
CA SER A 67 -4.53 -16.69 -1.57
C SER A 67 -4.85 -15.19 -1.58
N PHE A 68 -5.95 -14.82 -2.24
CA PHE A 68 -6.39 -13.42 -2.26
C PHE A 68 -6.67 -12.90 -0.84
N ASP A 69 -7.25 -13.74 0.02
CA ASP A 69 -7.55 -13.39 1.41
C ASP A 69 -6.29 -13.23 2.26
N ASP A 70 -5.25 -14.05 2.02
CA ASP A 70 -3.95 -13.88 2.67
C ASP A 70 -3.29 -12.56 2.27
N VAL A 71 -3.38 -12.18 0.98
CA VAL A 71 -2.88 -10.88 0.51
C VAL A 71 -3.60 -9.74 1.23
N LEU A 72 -4.93 -9.80 1.33
CA LEU A 72 -5.70 -8.78 2.05
C LEU A 72 -5.33 -8.71 3.54
N THR A 73 -5.11 -9.86 4.18
CA THR A 73 -4.68 -9.93 5.58
C THR A 73 -3.31 -9.26 5.76
N ILE A 74 -2.34 -9.60 4.92
CA ILE A 74 -1.00 -9.00 4.94
C ILE A 74 -1.07 -7.48 4.73
N LEU A 75 -1.89 -7.02 3.78
CA LEU A 75 -2.07 -5.59 3.52
C LEU A 75 -2.72 -4.87 4.71
N SER A 76 -3.69 -5.51 5.37
CA SER A 76 -4.36 -4.96 6.55
C SER A 76 -3.40 -4.83 7.73
N ASP A 77 -2.61 -5.87 8.02
CA ASP A 77 -1.60 -5.85 9.07
C ASP A 77 -0.53 -4.78 8.80
N LEU A 78 -0.09 -4.67 7.54
CA LEU A 78 0.88 -3.68 7.13
C LEU A 78 0.34 -2.25 7.24
N GLU A 79 -0.91 -2.02 6.82
CA GLU A 79 -1.59 -0.74 6.96
C GLU A 79 -1.67 -0.32 8.43
N HIS A 80 -2.06 -1.24 9.30
CA HIS A 80 -2.11 -1.02 10.75
C HIS A 80 -0.73 -0.64 11.31
N TYR A 81 0.30 -1.42 10.98
CA TYR A 81 1.65 -1.19 11.45
C TYR A 81 2.21 0.17 10.98
N ILE A 82 2.07 0.49 9.69
CA ILE A 82 2.56 1.77 9.13
C ILE A 82 1.81 2.96 9.76
N ASN A 83 0.50 2.83 9.99
CA ASN A 83 -0.29 3.90 10.56
C ASN A 83 -0.08 4.08 12.07
N GLN A 84 0.43 3.07 12.77
CA GLN A 84 0.81 3.14 14.19
C GLN A 84 2.28 3.52 14.42
N ALA A 85 3.14 3.33 13.42
CA ALA A 85 4.53 3.78 13.49
C ALA A 85 4.54 5.29 13.74
N ARG A 86 5.07 5.69 14.90
CA ARG A 86 5.04 7.06 15.44
C ARG A 86 5.43 8.07 14.34
N ALA A 87 4.61 9.10 14.15
CA ALA A 87 4.84 10.13 13.14
C ALA A 87 6.16 10.88 13.35
#